data_AF-A0A2X3LZ24-F1
#
_entry.id   AF-A0A2X3LZ24-F1
#
_cell.length_a   1.000
_cell.length_b   1.000
_cell.length_c   1.000
_cell.angle_alpha   90.00
_cell.angle_beta   90.00
_cell.angle_gamma   90.00
#
_symmetry.space_group_name_H-M   'P 1'
#
loop_
_entity.id
_entity.type
_entity.pdbx_description
1 polymer ?
#
loop_
_entity_poly.entity_id
_entity_poly.type
_entity_poly.pdbx_seq_one_letter_code
_entity_poly.pdbx_strand_id
1 'polypeptide(L)'
;MWGLILERKIIFNNGFLSINREVIIIFLIYFILVGLGISGVIYSRYVDEGVKYLLVTPSFLNNSPLNWTTSVWAGVLGIHGTIAALSITFMGMFVSQVSNYSEHGFENICKSMLLRKTSFLKFSLNSIFSLLSGIVLLSCGGGMITYAISIFVSLYFIFNYGSMYLKLYNVTENPTIITDRLFFELDKAKNDYLLIDERRRTIENKFLNMINDFEYIHYGWDSDFINKEQRKLNIFQNNQNVIINDFCPICFKEINNELERFSKVVRTDLRVNLNFIYPLSTSSVHIEVQDGASIDELLISNVTKLLKKGLVFSSAPESFLNYGKYEDAVVISLRNSLFSGNELALDFSIRAIFTLVSETELVKVIHNLNHSFGYTNKKNNIEYSIFAAFLYEG
;
A
#
# COMPACT_ATOMS: atom_id res chain seq x y z
N MET A 1 -10.17 -7.51 -24.47
CA MET A 1 -8.82 -7.96 -24.08
C MET A 1 -7.82 -6.80 -24.11
N TRP A 2 -8.08 -5.68 -23.41
CA TRP A 2 -7.13 -4.61 -23.04
C TRP A 2 -7.79 -3.82 -21.90
N GLY A 3 -7.94 -4.48 -20.75
CA GLY A 3 -8.64 -3.98 -19.58
C GLY A 3 -8.00 -4.54 -18.32
N LEU A 4 -6.68 -4.42 -18.24
CA LEU A 4 -5.90 -4.79 -17.07
C LEU A 4 -5.28 -3.52 -16.50
N ILE A 5 -5.89 -3.07 -15.40
CA ILE A 5 -5.21 -2.65 -14.17
C ILE A 5 -3.86 -1.95 -14.44
N LEU A 6 -3.94 -0.73 -14.98
CA LEU A 6 -2.88 0.25 -14.78
C LEU A 6 -3.14 0.88 -13.42
N GLU A 7 -2.30 0.47 -12.46
CA GLU A 7 -2.18 1.03 -11.12
C GLU A 7 -2.32 2.57 -11.13
N ARG A 8 -2.89 3.10 -10.05
CA ARG A 8 -3.13 4.53 -9.80
C ARG A 8 -1.84 5.39 -9.70
N LYS A 9 -0.72 4.95 -10.26
CA LYS A 9 0.58 5.63 -10.21
C LYS A 9 1.23 5.55 -11.58
N ILE A 10 1.60 6.72 -12.12
CA ILE A 10 2.57 6.79 -13.22
C ILE A 10 3.92 6.62 -12.55
N ILE A 11 4.54 5.44 -12.72
CA ILE A 11 5.89 5.16 -12.24
C ILE A 11 6.85 5.63 -13.32
N PHE A 12 7.58 6.72 -13.06
CA PHE A 12 8.77 7.04 -13.85
C PHE A 12 9.93 6.20 -13.31
N ASN A 13 10.50 5.35 -14.17
CA ASN A 13 11.68 4.55 -13.83
C ASN A 13 12.86 5.46 -13.47
N ASN A 14 13.57 5.07 -12.41
CA ASN A 14 14.69 5.75 -11.73
C ASN A 14 14.27 6.76 -10.64
N GLY A 15 13.96 6.23 -9.45
CA GLY A 15 14.28 6.86 -8.17
C GLY A 15 13.57 8.16 -7.79
N PHE A 16 12.56 8.63 -8.53
CA PHE A 16 11.91 9.91 -8.28
C PHE A 16 10.40 9.77 -8.08
N LEU A 17 9.91 10.41 -7.01
CA LEU A 17 8.51 10.63 -6.60
C LEU A 17 7.43 10.00 -7.50
N SER A 18 6.70 9.00 -6.97
CA SER A 18 5.42 8.60 -7.58
C SER A 18 4.39 9.72 -7.34
N ILE A 19 4.32 10.70 -8.24
CA ILE A 19 3.30 11.75 -8.19
C ILE A 19 1.99 11.15 -8.72
N ASN A 20 0.94 11.19 -7.90
CA ASN A 20 -0.39 10.72 -8.30
C ASN A 20 -0.84 11.49 -9.55
N ARG A 21 -1.40 10.79 -10.55
CA ARG A 21 -1.90 11.38 -11.81
C ARG A 21 -2.83 12.56 -11.58
N GLU A 22 -3.66 12.51 -10.53
CA GLU A 22 -4.55 13.61 -10.15
C GLU A 22 -3.78 14.89 -9.80
N VAL A 23 -2.62 14.76 -9.17
CA VAL A 23 -1.74 15.87 -8.80
C VAL A 23 -1.13 16.50 -10.05
N ILE A 24 -0.72 15.70 -11.03
CA ILE A 24 -0.22 16.19 -12.32
C ILE A 24 -1.30 17.00 -13.06
N ILE A 25 -2.54 16.49 -13.09
CA ILE A 25 -3.67 17.19 -13.72
C ILE A 25 -3.94 18.52 -13.03
N ILE A 26 -3.92 18.54 -11.70
CA ILE A 26 -3.99 19.75 -10.88
C ILE A 26 -2.93 20.75 -11.37
N PHE A 27 -1.65 20.38 -11.37
CA PHE A 27 -0.55 21.26 -11.82
C PHE A 27 -0.76 21.80 -13.24
N LEU A 28 -1.19 20.96 -14.19
CA LEU A 28 -1.44 21.38 -15.58
C LEU A 28 -2.53 22.44 -15.68
N ILE A 29 -3.66 22.24 -14.98
CA ILE A 29 -4.76 23.22 -14.95
C ILE A 29 -4.26 24.56 -14.40
N TYR A 30 -3.43 24.54 -13.36
CA TYR A 30 -2.87 25.76 -12.78
C TYR A 30 -1.89 26.47 -13.71
N PHE A 31 -1.02 25.73 -14.41
CA PHE A 31 -0.14 26.32 -15.43
C PHE A 31 -0.94 26.99 -16.56
N ILE A 32 -2.04 26.38 -17.00
CA ILE A 32 -2.93 26.96 -18.00
C ILE A 32 -3.55 28.26 -17.48
N LEU A 33 -4.07 28.28 -16.25
CA LEU A 33 -4.67 29.47 -15.65
C LEU A 33 -3.68 30.64 -15.55
N VAL A 34 -2.45 30.37 -15.13
CA VAL A 34 -1.38 31.39 -15.08
C VAL A 34 -1.04 31.89 -16.48
N GLY A 35 -0.89 30.97 -17.45
CA GLY A 35 -0.66 31.32 -18.85
C GLY A 35 -1.75 32.23 -19.40
N LEU A 36 -3.02 31.91 -19.14
CA LEU A 36 -4.17 32.73 -19.54
C LEU A 36 -4.14 34.13 -18.91
N GLY A 37 -3.76 34.24 -17.63
CA GLY A 37 -3.62 35.54 -16.96
C GLY A 37 -2.57 36.42 -17.63
N ILE A 38 -1.38 35.87 -17.89
CA ILE A 38 -0.29 36.59 -18.57
C ILE A 38 -0.68 36.96 -20.00
N SER A 39 -1.26 36.02 -20.76
CA SER A 39 -1.73 36.26 -22.11
C SER A 39 -2.80 37.35 -22.16
N GLY A 40 -3.71 37.41 -21.18
CA GLY A 40 -4.71 38.47 -21.07
C GLY A 40 -4.10 39.87 -20.95
N VAL A 41 -3.05 40.02 -20.14
CA VAL A 41 -2.31 41.28 -19.97
C VAL A 41 -1.53 41.67 -21.22
N ILE A 42 -0.96 40.71 -21.95
CA ILE A 42 -0.29 40.99 -23.23
C ILE A 42 -1.33 41.41 -24.28
N TYR A 43 -2.44 40.69 -24.35
CA TYR A 43 -3.49 40.93 -25.34
C TYR A 43 -4.19 42.28 -25.15
N SER A 44 -4.27 42.79 -23.91
CA SER A 44 -4.89 44.09 -23.62
C SER A 44 -4.25 45.28 -24.33
N ARG A 45 -3.02 45.13 -24.86
CA ARG A 45 -2.34 46.14 -25.68
C ARG A 45 -3.00 46.35 -27.05
N TYR A 46 -3.76 45.36 -27.52
CA TYR A 46 -4.38 45.33 -28.85
C TYR A 46 -5.89 45.59 -28.82
N VAL A 47 -6.46 45.86 -27.64
CA VAL A 47 -7.90 46.01 -27.45
C VAL A 47 -8.25 47.45 -27.06
N ASP A 48 -9.41 47.92 -27.53
CA ASP A 48 -9.93 49.25 -27.25
C ASP A 48 -10.03 49.56 -25.76
N GLU A 49 -9.80 50.82 -25.43
CA GLU A 49 -9.71 51.33 -24.06
C GLU A 49 -10.99 51.06 -23.23
N GLY A 50 -12.15 51.10 -23.90
CA GLY A 50 -13.46 50.84 -23.29
C GLY A 50 -13.66 49.41 -22.77
N VAL A 51 -12.82 48.44 -23.14
CA VAL A 51 -12.95 47.03 -22.69
C VAL A 51 -11.69 46.48 -22.04
N LYS A 52 -10.61 47.27 -21.94
CA LYS A 52 -9.34 46.86 -21.29
C LYS A 52 -9.51 46.36 -19.86
N TYR A 53 -10.51 46.89 -19.13
CA TYR A 53 -10.83 46.51 -17.76
C TYR A 53 -11.22 45.03 -17.61
N LEU A 54 -11.62 44.35 -18.69
CA LEU A 54 -11.92 42.92 -18.69
C LEU A 54 -10.65 42.07 -18.56
N LEU A 55 -9.52 42.57 -19.07
CA LEU A 55 -8.27 41.84 -19.22
C LEU A 55 -7.18 42.30 -18.24
N VAL A 56 -7.15 43.59 -17.91
CA VAL A 56 -6.20 44.20 -16.96
C VAL A 56 -6.95 44.85 -15.81
N THR A 57 -6.38 44.78 -14.61
CA THR A 57 -7.01 45.30 -13.40
C THR A 57 -7.40 46.78 -13.56
N PRO A 58 -8.64 47.15 -13.18
CA PRO A 58 -9.11 48.53 -13.21
C PRO A 58 -8.22 49.51 -12.43
N SER A 59 -7.49 49.02 -11.43
CA SER A 59 -6.56 49.81 -10.62
C SER A 59 -5.35 50.32 -11.42
N PHE A 60 -4.84 49.55 -12.38
CA PHE A 60 -3.77 50.03 -13.29
C PHE A 60 -4.29 51.02 -14.33
N LEU A 61 -5.59 50.97 -14.62
CA LEU A 61 -6.26 51.85 -15.58
C LEU A 61 -6.82 53.13 -14.92
N ASN A 62 -6.59 53.32 -13.61
CA ASN A 62 -7.15 54.40 -12.80
C ASN A 62 -8.68 54.57 -12.97
N ASN A 63 -9.39 53.45 -13.18
CA ASN A 63 -10.80 53.45 -13.52
C ASN A 63 -11.65 53.44 -12.24
N SER A 64 -11.95 54.64 -11.74
CA SER A 64 -12.67 54.90 -10.47
C SER A 64 -13.86 53.97 -10.17
N PRO A 65 -14.81 53.67 -11.10
CA PRO A 65 -16.00 52.87 -10.77
C PRO A 65 -15.73 51.39 -10.47
N LEU A 66 -14.59 50.83 -10.89
CA LEU A 66 -14.28 49.40 -10.72
C LEU A 66 -13.07 49.14 -9.81
N ASN A 67 -12.49 50.18 -9.20
CA ASN A 67 -11.32 50.05 -8.33
C ASN A 67 -11.58 49.22 -7.05
N TRP A 68 -12.84 49.08 -6.63
CA TRP A 68 -13.24 48.24 -5.50
C TRP A 68 -12.91 46.75 -5.71
N THR A 69 -12.82 46.31 -6.96
CA THR A 69 -12.64 44.90 -7.36
C THR A 69 -11.35 44.32 -6.79
N THR A 70 -10.25 45.06 -6.87
CA THR A 70 -8.95 44.66 -6.32
C THR A 70 -9.00 44.47 -4.80
N SER A 71 -9.67 45.38 -4.07
CA SER A 71 -9.82 45.28 -2.62
C SER A 71 -10.70 44.08 -2.21
N VAL A 72 -11.81 43.86 -2.90
CA VAL A 72 -12.69 42.70 -2.65
C VAL A 72 -11.98 41.39 -3.02
N TRP A 73 -11.23 41.38 -4.12
CA TRP A 73 -10.45 40.22 -4.55
C TRP A 73 -9.43 39.83 -3.48
N ALA A 74 -8.62 40.78 -3.01
CA ALA A 74 -7.66 40.56 -1.93
C ALA A 74 -8.35 40.10 -0.64
N GLY A 75 -9.51 40.68 -0.30
CA GLY A 75 -10.31 40.26 0.86
C GLY A 75 -10.78 38.80 0.79
N VAL A 76 -11.33 38.37 -0.35
CA VAL A 76 -11.79 36.98 -0.54
C VAL A 76 -10.62 36.01 -0.53
N LEU A 77 -9.48 36.36 -1.12
CA LEU A 77 -8.27 35.52 -1.02
C LEU A 77 -7.74 35.44 0.41
N GLY A 78 -7.84 36.53 1.19
CA GLY A 78 -7.53 36.52 2.62
C GLY A 78 -8.42 35.53 3.38
N ILE A 79 -9.74 35.61 3.20
CA ILE A 79 -10.71 34.67 3.81
C ILE A 79 -10.41 33.23 3.39
N HIS A 80 -10.16 32.99 2.10
CA HIS A 80 -9.76 31.68 1.59
C HIS A 80 -8.51 31.18 2.32
N GLY A 81 -7.44 31.98 2.39
CA GLY A 81 -6.20 31.60 3.06
C GLY A 81 -6.40 31.26 4.53
N THR A 82 -7.20 32.03 5.25
CA THR A 82 -7.54 31.73 6.66
C THR A 82 -8.32 30.41 6.77
N ILE A 83 -9.32 30.18 5.93
CA ILE A 83 -10.10 28.93 5.92
C ILE A 83 -9.19 27.74 5.58
N ALA A 84 -8.30 27.87 4.60
CA ALA A 84 -7.33 26.83 4.24
C ALA A 84 -6.43 26.46 5.41
N ALA A 85 -5.88 27.46 6.14
CA ALA A 85 -5.04 27.23 7.31
C ALA A 85 -5.81 26.54 8.45
N LEU A 86 -7.04 26.99 8.73
CA LEU A 86 -7.93 26.35 9.69
C LEU A 86 -8.28 24.92 9.27
N SER A 87 -8.50 24.69 7.97
CA SER A 87 -8.82 23.35 7.43
C SER A 87 -7.74 22.34 7.76
N ILE A 88 -6.47 22.69 7.54
CA ILE A 88 -5.33 21.83 7.85
C ILE A 88 -5.27 21.54 9.34
N THR A 89 -5.50 22.56 10.18
CA THR A 89 -5.44 22.46 11.64
C THR A 89 -6.57 21.59 12.21
N PHE A 90 -7.82 21.88 11.85
CA PHE A 90 -8.99 21.09 12.27
C PHE A 90 -8.89 19.65 11.78
N MET A 91 -8.41 19.43 10.56
CA MET A 91 -8.24 18.09 10.04
C MET A 91 -7.19 17.29 10.83
N GLY A 92 -6.07 17.92 11.19
CA GLY A 92 -5.06 17.29 12.05
C GLY A 92 -5.66 16.85 13.39
N MET A 93 -6.53 17.67 13.97
CA MET A 93 -7.26 17.32 15.20
C MET A 93 -8.22 16.16 15.00
N PHE A 94 -9.04 16.15 13.95
CA PHE A 94 -9.98 15.04 13.69
C PHE A 94 -9.27 13.72 13.40
N VAL A 95 -8.17 13.74 12.64
CA VAL A 95 -7.34 12.55 12.38
C VAL A 95 -6.70 12.04 13.68
N SER A 96 -6.28 12.95 14.58
CA SER A 96 -5.77 12.60 15.91
C SER A 96 -6.85 11.99 16.80
N GLN A 97 -8.06 12.54 16.80
CA GLN A 97 -9.18 11.99 17.55
C GLN A 97 -9.55 10.58 17.09
N VAL A 98 -9.55 10.31 15.79
CA VAL A 98 -9.77 8.95 15.28
C VAL A 98 -8.67 7.99 15.75
N SER A 99 -7.43 8.45 15.92
CA SER A 99 -6.38 7.66 16.58
C SER A 99 -6.76 7.23 17.99
N ASN A 100 -7.32 8.17 18.76
CA ASN A 100 -7.60 7.97 20.17
C ASN A 100 -8.84 7.10 20.40
N TYR A 101 -9.78 7.11 19.44
CA TYR A 101 -10.95 6.22 19.45
C TYR A 101 -10.67 4.86 18.82
N SER A 102 -9.53 4.68 18.16
CA SER A 102 -9.16 3.39 17.56
C SER A 102 -8.60 2.47 18.63
N GLU A 103 -8.96 1.19 18.52
CA GLU A 103 -8.38 0.16 19.35
C GLU A 103 -6.88 0.02 19.11
N HIS A 104 -6.16 -0.43 20.14
CA HIS A 104 -4.71 -0.55 20.08
C HIS A 104 -4.26 -1.44 18.92
N GLY A 105 -3.26 -0.98 18.16
CA GLY A 105 -2.78 -1.66 16.95
C GLY A 105 -3.47 -1.18 15.67
N PHE A 106 -4.70 -0.63 15.75
CA PHE A 106 -5.45 -0.15 14.59
C PHE A 106 -5.33 1.35 14.34
N GLU A 107 -4.60 2.10 15.18
CA GLU A 107 -4.58 3.57 15.13
C GLU A 107 -4.09 4.09 13.76
N ASN A 108 -2.98 3.53 13.26
CA ASN A 108 -2.42 3.93 11.97
C ASN A 108 -3.27 3.46 10.78
N ILE A 109 -3.91 2.29 10.91
CA ILE A 109 -4.81 1.75 9.90
C ILE A 109 -6.03 2.65 9.76
N CYS A 110 -6.68 3.00 10.88
CA CYS A 110 -7.85 3.87 10.91
C CYS A 110 -7.53 5.29 10.42
N LYS A 111 -6.37 5.85 10.79
CA LYS A 111 -5.87 7.12 10.22
C LYS A 111 -5.75 7.04 8.70
N SER A 112 -5.01 6.06 8.19
CA SER A 112 -4.78 5.90 6.75
C SER A 112 -6.09 5.66 5.99
N MET A 113 -6.99 4.88 6.57
CA MET A 113 -8.33 4.63 6.03
C MET A 113 -9.16 5.91 5.94
N LEU A 114 -9.17 6.73 7.01
CA LEU A 114 -9.88 8.02 7.02
C LEU A 114 -9.33 8.98 5.95
N LEU A 115 -8.00 9.09 5.86
CA LEU A 115 -7.33 9.97 4.88
C LEU A 115 -7.63 9.54 3.44
N ARG A 116 -7.67 8.22 3.18
CA ARG A 116 -8.03 7.68 1.86
C ARG A 116 -9.51 7.90 1.54
N LYS A 117 -10.42 7.62 2.48
CA LYS A 117 -11.88 7.78 2.30
C LYS A 117 -12.24 9.23 1.99
N THR A 118 -11.58 10.18 2.64
CA THR A 118 -11.81 11.61 2.43
C THR A 118 -11.05 12.19 1.24
N SER A 119 -10.18 11.42 0.56
CA SER A 119 -9.28 11.93 -0.49
C SER A 119 -8.49 13.15 -0.02
N PHE A 120 -7.98 13.10 1.21
CA PHE A 120 -7.43 14.26 1.91
C PHE A 120 -6.33 14.98 1.12
N LEU A 121 -5.39 14.23 0.53
CA LEU A 121 -4.31 14.81 -0.26
C LEU A 121 -4.84 15.68 -1.41
N LYS A 122 -5.88 15.21 -2.12
CA LYS A 122 -6.52 15.95 -3.21
C LYS A 122 -7.19 17.22 -2.69
N PHE A 123 -7.89 17.13 -1.56
CA PHE A 123 -8.50 18.28 -0.91
C PHE A 123 -7.45 19.35 -0.53
N SER A 124 -6.36 18.94 0.14
CA SER A 124 -5.29 19.84 0.58
C SER A 124 -4.56 20.50 -0.59
N LEU A 125 -4.26 19.76 -1.65
CA LEU A 125 -3.65 20.33 -2.85
C LEU A 125 -4.60 21.30 -3.55
N ASN A 126 -5.88 20.95 -3.69
CA ASN A 126 -6.88 21.87 -4.25
C ASN A 126 -6.95 23.17 -3.43
N SER A 127 -6.88 23.11 -2.11
CA SER A 127 -6.83 24.30 -1.24
C SER A 127 -5.64 25.21 -1.56
N ILE A 128 -4.44 24.65 -1.54
CA ILE A 128 -3.20 25.42 -1.75
C ILE A 128 -3.17 26.03 -3.15
N PHE A 129 -3.47 25.24 -4.17
CA PHE A 129 -3.36 25.70 -5.54
C PHE A 129 -4.49 26.65 -5.95
N SER A 130 -5.71 26.45 -5.44
CA SER A 130 -6.81 27.40 -5.70
C SER A 130 -6.49 28.78 -5.13
N LEU A 131 -5.93 28.85 -3.92
CA LEU A 131 -5.43 30.11 -3.34
C LEU A 131 -4.29 30.70 -4.17
N LEU A 132 -3.28 29.89 -4.51
CA LEU A 132 -2.11 30.33 -5.28
C LEU A 132 -2.53 30.90 -6.64
N SER A 133 -3.50 30.27 -7.31
CA SER A 133 -4.03 30.76 -8.58
C SER A 133 -4.63 32.15 -8.47
N GLY A 134 -5.37 32.43 -7.40
CA GLY A 134 -5.93 33.75 -7.17
C GLY A 134 -4.86 34.80 -6.88
N ILE A 135 -3.85 34.45 -6.08
CA ILE A 135 -2.71 35.32 -5.78
C ILE A 135 -1.94 35.66 -7.07
N VAL A 136 -1.64 34.67 -7.91
CA VAL A 136 -0.90 34.90 -9.16
C VAL A 136 -1.73 35.72 -10.15
N LEU A 137 -3.01 35.40 -10.36
CA LEU A 137 -3.88 36.17 -11.25
C LEU A 137 -4.00 37.64 -10.81
N LEU A 138 -4.11 37.89 -9.51
CA LEU A 138 -4.10 39.24 -8.95
C LEU A 138 -2.74 39.93 -9.15
N SER A 139 -1.64 39.22 -8.90
CA SER A 139 -0.27 39.75 -9.00
C SER A 139 0.14 40.10 -10.42
N CYS A 140 -0.34 39.34 -11.42
CA CYS A 140 -0.15 39.64 -12.84
C CYS A 140 -0.96 40.86 -13.31
N GLY A 141 -1.84 41.41 -12.46
CA GLY A 141 -2.67 42.55 -12.83
C GLY A 141 -3.85 42.19 -13.72
N GLY A 142 -4.42 40.99 -13.57
CA GLY A 142 -5.55 40.56 -14.36
C GLY A 142 -6.82 41.39 -14.15
N GLY A 143 -7.66 41.48 -15.18
CA GLY A 143 -8.92 42.24 -15.18
C GLY A 143 -10.13 41.46 -14.66
N MET A 144 -11.32 41.97 -14.94
CA MET A 144 -12.60 41.41 -14.43
C MET A 144 -12.81 39.92 -14.73
N ILE A 145 -12.33 39.41 -15.87
CA ILE A 145 -12.45 37.99 -16.21
C ILE A 145 -11.65 37.14 -15.21
N THR A 146 -10.41 37.52 -14.94
CA THR A 146 -9.53 36.80 -14.00
C THR A 146 -10.01 36.93 -12.56
N TYR A 147 -10.57 38.09 -12.20
CA TYR A 147 -11.26 38.29 -10.92
C TYR A 147 -12.42 37.30 -10.76
N ALA A 148 -13.33 37.23 -11.74
CA ALA A 148 -14.49 36.34 -11.67
C ALA A 148 -14.07 34.86 -11.55
N ILE A 149 -13.06 34.43 -12.33
CA ILE A 149 -12.51 33.08 -12.24
C ILE A 149 -11.93 32.81 -10.85
N SER A 150 -11.13 33.75 -10.30
CA SER A 150 -10.50 33.58 -9.00
C SER A 150 -11.51 33.53 -7.84
N ILE A 151 -12.55 34.36 -7.89
CA ILE A 151 -13.64 34.34 -6.91
C ILE A 151 -14.41 33.02 -7.00
N PHE A 152 -14.76 32.58 -8.20
CA PHE A 152 -15.48 31.31 -8.39
C PHE A 152 -14.68 30.12 -7.85
N VAL A 153 -13.38 30.05 -8.17
CA VAL A 153 -12.47 29.00 -7.68
C VAL A 153 -12.34 29.05 -6.15
N SER A 154 -12.29 30.25 -5.56
CA SER A 154 -12.24 30.41 -4.10
C SER A 154 -13.53 30.00 -3.39
N LEU A 155 -14.68 30.41 -3.92
CA LEU A 155 -15.98 30.01 -3.37
C LEU A 155 -16.22 28.51 -3.50
N TYR A 156 -15.82 27.91 -4.63
CA TYR A 156 -15.86 26.46 -4.83
C TYR A 156 -15.02 25.73 -3.79
N PHE A 157 -13.82 26.23 -3.46
CA PHE A 157 -13.02 25.66 -2.37
C PHE A 157 -13.71 25.79 -1.01
N ILE A 158 -14.23 26.98 -0.66
CA ILE A 158 -14.92 27.21 0.62
C ILE A 158 -16.12 26.28 0.78
N PHE A 159 -16.90 26.05 -0.28
CA PHE A 159 -17.99 25.10 -0.25
C PHE A 159 -17.50 23.66 -0.01
N ASN A 160 -16.46 23.24 -0.72
CA ASN A 160 -15.85 21.91 -0.53
C ASN A 160 -15.27 21.74 0.88
N TYR A 161 -14.73 22.80 1.47
CA TYR A 161 -14.29 22.81 2.86
C TYR A 161 -15.46 22.53 3.81
N GLY A 162 -16.58 23.23 3.67
CA GLY A 162 -17.77 22.99 4.48
C GLY A 162 -18.25 21.53 4.40
N SER A 163 -18.25 20.95 3.20
CA SER A 163 -18.58 19.53 3.01
C SER A 163 -17.57 18.59 3.69
N MET A 164 -16.27 18.88 3.59
CA MET A 164 -15.23 18.08 4.23
C MET A 164 -15.32 18.15 5.75
N TYR A 165 -15.55 19.35 6.29
CA TYR A 165 -15.71 19.58 7.72
C TYR A 165 -16.87 18.76 8.28
N LEU A 166 -18.06 18.83 7.64
CA LEU A 166 -19.23 18.04 8.06
C LEU A 166 -18.96 16.53 8.01
N LYS A 167 -18.27 16.05 6.98
CA LYS A 167 -17.91 14.62 6.86
C LYS A 167 -17.02 14.16 8.01
N LEU A 168 -16.01 14.95 8.38
CA LEU A 168 -15.09 14.61 9.46
C LEU A 168 -15.72 14.76 10.83
N TYR A 169 -16.52 15.80 11.01
CA TYR A 169 -17.27 16.02 12.23
C TYR A 169 -18.17 14.82 12.54
N ASN A 170 -18.93 14.34 11.54
CA ASN A 170 -19.78 13.16 11.69
C ASN A 170 -18.97 11.89 12.05
N VAL A 171 -17.78 11.73 11.45
CA VAL A 171 -16.87 10.63 11.80
C VAL A 171 -16.38 10.71 13.24
N THR A 172 -16.17 11.91 13.77
CA THR A 172 -15.72 12.12 15.15
C THR A 172 -16.86 12.08 16.17
N GLU A 173 -18.07 12.45 15.76
CA GLU A 173 -19.27 12.37 16.59
C GLU A 173 -19.77 10.94 16.72
N ASN A 174 -19.66 10.14 15.65
CA ASN A 174 -20.02 8.74 15.65
C ASN A 174 -18.83 7.82 15.31
N PRO A 175 -18.09 7.36 16.34
CA PRO A 175 -16.96 6.45 16.17
C PRO A 175 -17.30 5.13 15.46
N THR A 176 -18.57 4.68 15.49
CA THR A 176 -18.97 3.42 14.84
C THR A 176 -18.74 3.47 13.33
N ILE A 177 -18.77 4.65 12.70
CA ILE A 177 -18.50 4.81 11.26
C ILE A 177 -17.08 4.35 10.89
N ILE A 178 -16.10 4.55 11.79
CA ILE A 178 -14.73 4.06 11.59
C ILE A 178 -14.67 2.57 11.85
N THR A 179 -15.30 2.11 12.93
CA THR A 179 -15.36 0.69 13.29
C THR A 179 -15.98 -0.17 12.19
N ASP A 180 -17.17 0.18 11.72
CA ASP A 180 -17.87 -0.54 10.63
C ASP A 180 -17.02 -0.56 9.36
N ARG A 181 -16.34 0.55 9.07
CA ARG A 181 -15.47 0.63 7.90
C ARG A 181 -14.22 -0.23 8.06
N LEU A 182 -13.66 -0.31 9.26
CA LEU A 182 -12.52 -1.17 9.56
C LEU A 182 -12.91 -2.64 9.36
N PHE A 183 -14.06 -3.06 9.87
CA PHE A 183 -14.56 -4.43 9.66
C PHE A 183 -14.80 -4.75 8.18
N PHE A 184 -15.32 -3.79 7.40
CA PHE A 184 -15.40 -3.95 5.95
C PHE A 184 -14.02 -4.13 5.28
N GLU A 185 -13.00 -3.38 5.69
CA GLU A 185 -11.64 -3.52 5.14
C GLU A 185 -10.97 -4.83 5.60
N LEU A 186 -11.24 -5.31 6.81
CA LEU A 186 -10.79 -6.61 7.30
C LEU A 186 -11.36 -7.75 6.46
N ASP A 187 -12.67 -7.74 6.21
CA ASP A 187 -13.33 -8.76 5.39
C ASP A 187 -12.82 -8.73 3.94
N LYS A 188 -12.60 -7.53 3.40
CA LYS A 188 -11.97 -7.38 2.08
C LYS A 188 -10.55 -7.94 2.07
N ALA A 189 -9.73 -7.63 3.08
CA ALA A 189 -8.36 -8.13 3.17
C ALA A 189 -8.31 -9.67 3.25
N LYS A 190 -9.24 -10.27 4.00
CA LYS A 190 -9.44 -11.73 4.02
C LYS A 190 -9.71 -12.27 2.62
N ASN A 191 -10.68 -11.73 1.91
CA ASN A 191 -11.06 -12.20 0.57
C ASN A 191 -9.91 -12.06 -0.44
N ASP A 192 -9.21 -10.92 -0.41
CA ASP A 192 -8.02 -10.68 -1.26
C ASP A 192 -6.88 -11.68 -0.94
N TYR A 193 -6.71 -12.05 0.34
CA TYR A 193 -5.73 -13.05 0.78
C TYR A 193 -6.12 -14.47 0.34
N LEU A 194 -7.39 -14.85 0.47
CA LEU A 194 -7.87 -16.17 0.05
C LEU A 194 -7.60 -16.44 -1.44
N LEU A 195 -7.79 -15.42 -2.30
CA LEU A 195 -7.44 -15.51 -3.72
C LEU A 195 -5.94 -15.74 -3.95
N ILE A 196 -5.08 -15.14 -3.11
CA ILE A 196 -3.63 -15.37 -3.16
C ILE A 196 -3.30 -16.78 -2.70
N ASP A 197 -3.93 -17.26 -1.62
CA ASP A 197 -3.68 -18.59 -1.07
C ASP A 197 -4.12 -19.69 -2.05
N GLU A 198 -5.26 -19.53 -2.71
CA GLU A 198 -5.71 -20.41 -3.80
C GLU A 198 -4.71 -20.44 -4.95
N ARG A 199 -4.20 -19.26 -5.35
CA ARG A 199 -3.17 -19.17 -6.38
C ARG A 199 -1.89 -19.88 -5.94
N ARG A 200 -1.47 -19.73 -4.67
CA ARG A 200 -0.32 -20.46 -4.13
C ARG A 200 -0.53 -21.96 -4.26
N ARG A 201 -1.62 -22.50 -3.70
CA ARG A 201 -1.93 -23.94 -3.74
C ARG A 201 -1.93 -24.47 -5.17
N THR A 202 -2.45 -23.70 -6.12
CA THR A 202 -2.45 -24.06 -7.54
C THR A 202 -1.04 -24.18 -8.10
N ILE A 203 -0.14 -23.24 -7.79
CA ILE A 203 1.25 -23.25 -8.27
C ILE A 203 2.04 -24.36 -7.57
N GLU A 204 1.89 -24.51 -6.26
CA GLU A 204 2.50 -25.60 -5.48
C GLU A 204 2.12 -26.96 -6.04
N ASN A 205 0.83 -27.21 -6.28
CA ASN A 205 0.37 -28.48 -6.85
C ASN A 205 0.93 -28.72 -8.26
N LYS A 206 0.99 -27.69 -9.11
CA LYS A 206 1.63 -27.80 -10.43
C LYS A 206 3.12 -28.13 -10.33
N PHE A 207 3.81 -27.50 -9.38
CA PHE A 207 5.22 -27.73 -9.14
C PHE A 207 5.46 -29.15 -8.64
N LEU A 208 4.73 -29.59 -7.62
CA LEU A 208 4.83 -30.93 -7.06
C LEU A 208 4.57 -32.01 -8.11
N ASN A 209 3.51 -31.85 -8.91
CA ASN A 209 3.20 -32.80 -9.99
C ASN A 209 4.35 -32.90 -11.01
N MET A 210 4.95 -31.76 -11.38
CA MET A 210 6.10 -31.77 -12.29
C MET A 210 7.34 -32.40 -11.65
N ILE A 211 7.64 -32.09 -10.39
CA ILE A 211 8.83 -32.59 -9.71
C ILE A 211 8.76 -34.10 -9.50
N ASN A 212 7.56 -34.65 -9.26
CA ASN A 212 7.35 -36.08 -9.11
C ASN A 212 7.63 -36.88 -10.40
N ASP A 213 7.64 -36.24 -11.57
CA ASP A 213 8.03 -36.85 -12.85
C ASP A 213 9.56 -36.90 -13.05
N PHE A 214 10.34 -36.27 -12.17
CA PHE A 214 11.81 -36.21 -12.27
C PHE A 214 12.48 -37.19 -11.30
N GLU A 215 13.47 -37.92 -11.82
CA GLU A 215 14.21 -38.94 -11.06
C GLU A 215 15.22 -38.32 -10.07
N TYR A 216 15.89 -37.23 -10.46
CA TYR A 216 17.01 -36.64 -9.72
C TYR A 216 16.63 -35.37 -8.94
N ILE A 217 15.34 -35.02 -8.89
CA ILE A 217 14.85 -33.83 -8.17
C ILE A 217 13.79 -34.26 -7.17
N HIS A 218 13.95 -33.85 -5.92
CA HIS A 218 13.07 -34.25 -4.83
C HIS A 218 12.53 -33.04 -4.08
N TYR A 219 11.24 -33.05 -3.75
CA TYR A 219 10.61 -32.02 -2.94
C TYR A 219 10.72 -32.35 -1.44
N GLY A 220 11.05 -31.35 -0.64
CA GLY A 220 11.10 -31.46 0.82
C GLY A 220 12.37 -32.13 1.36
N TRP A 221 12.37 -32.40 2.66
CA TRP A 221 13.50 -32.97 3.38
C TRP A 221 13.22 -34.42 3.74
N ASP A 222 14.22 -35.27 3.55
CA ASP A 222 14.23 -36.65 4.05
C ASP A 222 14.62 -36.69 5.54
N SER A 223 14.23 -37.73 6.27
CA SER A 223 14.58 -37.90 7.69
C SER A 223 16.09 -37.92 7.92
N ASP A 224 16.86 -38.40 6.94
CA ASP A 224 18.32 -38.48 6.99
C ASP A 224 19.03 -37.28 6.34
N PHE A 225 18.31 -36.20 6.03
CA PHE A 225 18.83 -35.01 5.34
C PHE A 225 20.09 -34.41 5.99
N ILE A 226 20.17 -34.43 7.33
CA ILE A 226 21.29 -33.83 8.07
C ILE A 226 22.59 -34.64 7.92
N ASN A 227 22.49 -35.94 7.63
CA ASN A 227 23.63 -36.85 7.66
C ASN A 227 24.31 -37.04 6.30
N LYS A 228 23.72 -36.56 5.21
CA LYS A 228 24.28 -36.65 3.85
C LYS A 228 25.22 -35.49 3.54
N GLU A 229 26.24 -35.74 2.71
CA GLU A 229 27.07 -34.67 2.16
C GLU A 229 26.23 -33.77 1.23
N GLN A 230 26.10 -32.50 1.59
CA GLN A 230 25.19 -31.57 0.92
C GLN A 230 25.75 -30.15 0.79
N ARG A 231 25.31 -29.44 -0.26
CA ARG A 231 25.66 -28.04 -0.49
C ARG A 231 24.41 -27.21 -0.75
N LYS A 232 24.18 -26.21 0.10
CA LYS A 232 23.14 -25.19 -0.12
C LYS A 232 23.50 -24.31 -1.33
N LEU A 233 22.53 -24.13 -2.23
CA LEU A 233 22.70 -23.29 -3.41
C LEU A 233 22.31 -21.83 -3.14
N ASN A 234 23.17 -20.92 -3.57
CA ASN A 234 22.94 -19.48 -3.47
C ASN A 234 22.15 -18.96 -4.69
N ILE A 235 20.86 -19.30 -4.72
CA ILE A 235 19.93 -18.91 -5.80
C ILE A 235 19.04 -17.72 -5.43
N PHE A 236 18.75 -17.51 -4.16
CA PHE A 236 17.84 -16.48 -3.70
C PHE A 236 18.54 -15.15 -3.50
N GLN A 237 17.89 -14.07 -3.92
CA GLN A 237 18.36 -12.71 -3.64
C GLN A 237 18.11 -12.38 -2.17
N ASN A 238 19.02 -11.66 -1.54
CA ASN A 238 18.94 -11.29 -0.13
C ASN A 238 18.01 -10.09 0.07
N ASN A 239 16.78 -10.17 -0.45
CA ASN A 239 15.83 -9.06 -0.48
C ASN A 239 14.49 -9.51 0.09
N GLN A 240 14.06 -8.87 1.18
CA GLN A 240 12.92 -9.30 2.01
C GLN A 240 11.56 -9.22 1.28
N ASN A 241 11.47 -8.45 0.19
CA ASN A 241 10.23 -8.21 -0.55
C ASN A 241 10.13 -9.00 -1.86
N VAL A 242 11.05 -9.92 -2.12
CA VAL A 242 11.03 -10.77 -3.32
C VAL A 242 10.40 -12.12 -2.97
N ILE A 243 9.56 -12.61 -3.87
CA ILE A 243 8.86 -13.90 -3.77
C ILE A 243 9.12 -14.75 -5.01
N ILE A 244 8.88 -16.06 -4.90
CA ILE A 244 8.79 -16.96 -6.05
C ILE A 244 7.34 -16.91 -6.56
N ASN A 245 7.13 -16.29 -7.71
CA ASN A 245 5.80 -16.11 -8.28
C ASN A 245 5.39 -17.26 -9.21
N ASP A 246 6.35 -17.91 -9.86
CA ASP A 246 6.12 -19.03 -10.76
C ASP A 246 7.43 -19.80 -11.03
N PHE A 247 7.37 -20.84 -11.86
CA PHE A 247 8.51 -21.61 -12.32
C PHE A 247 8.42 -21.98 -13.81
N CYS A 248 9.56 -22.28 -14.43
CA CYS A 248 9.67 -22.72 -15.83
C CYS A 248 9.92 -24.23 -15.90
N PRO A 249 8.94 -25.04 -16.35
CA PRO A 249 9.10 -26.50 -16.42
C PRO A 249 10.26 -26.97 -17.30
N ILE A 250 10.53 -26.26 -18.41
CA ILE A 250 11.62 -26.60 -19.33
C ILE A 250 12.98 -26.47 -18.63
N CYS A 251 13.17 -25.42 -17.83
CA CYS A 251 14.41 -25.24 -17.07
C CYS A 251 14.60 -26.34 -16.01
N PHE A 252 13.53 -26.79 -15.35
CA PHE A 252 13.63 -27.92 -14.42
C PHE A 252 13.92 -29.25 -15.12
N LYS A 253 13.40 -29.46 -16.34
CA LYS A 253 13.80 -30.59 -17.18
C LYS A 253 15.27 -30.54 -17.59
N GLU A 254 15.78 -29.36 -17.94
CA GLU A 254 17.22 -29.16 -18.22
C GLU A 254 18.07 -29.47 -16.98
N ILE A 255 17.63 -29.05 -15.79
CA ILE A 255 18.30 -29.38 -14.51
C ILE A 255 18.33 -30.89 -14.29
N ASN A 256 17.21 -31.59 -14.47
CA ASN A 256 17.15 -33.04 -14.31
C ASN A 256 18.12 -33.76 -15.27
N ASN A 257 18.20 -33.32 -16.53
CA ASN A 257 19.13 -33.89 -17.50
C ASN A 257 20.61 -33.62 -17.15
N GLU A 258 20.92 -32.44 -16.59
CA GLU A 258 22.28 -32.17 -16.10
C GLU A 258 22.61 -33.07 -14.91
N LEU A 259 21.70 -33.23 -13.94
CA LEU A 259 21.90 -34.13 -12.80
C LEU A 259 22.06 -35.59 -13.25
N GLU A 260 21.27 -36.06 -14.21
CA GLU A 260 21.40 -37.41 -14.78
C GLU A 260 22.80 -37.66 -15.36
N ARG A 261 23.37 -36.66 -16.07
CA ARG A 261 24.72 -36.80 -16.66
C ARG A 261 25.79 -36.98 -15.60
N PHE A 262 25.72 -36.22 -14.50
CA PHE A 262 26.68 -36.31 -13.40
C PHE A 262 26.43 -37.57 -12.53
N SER A 263 25.17 -37.97 -12.38
CA SER A 263 24.76 -39.15 -11.61
C SER A 263 25.22 -40.48 -12.18
N LYS A 264 25.77 -40.50 -13.40
CA LYS A 264 26.44 -41.69 -13.97
C LYS A 264 27.70 -42.11 -13.21
N VAL A 265 28.32 -41.19 -12.46
CA VAL A 265 29.57 -41.44 -11.72
C VAL A 265 29.33 -41.46 -10.21
N VAL A 266 28.61 -40.47 -9.69
CA VAL A 266 28.24 -40.35 -8.28
C VAL A 266 26.79 -39.93 -8.21
N ARG A 267 25.93 -40.71 -7.53
CA ARG A 267 24.52 -40.36 -7.36
C ARG A 267 24.39 -38.95 -6.79
N THR A 268 23.76 -38.07 -7.54
CA THR A 268 23.62 -36.65 -7.21
C THR A 268 22.17 -36.23 -7.39
N ASP A 269 21.54 -35.82 -6.28
CA ASP A 269 20.14 -35.47 -6.22
C ASP A 269 19.98 -33.99 -5.84
N LEU A 270 18.98 -33.32 -6.39
CA LEU A 270 18.63 -31.94 -6.04
C LEU A 270 17.41 -31.93 -5.13
N ARG A 271 17.56 -31.42 -3.91
CA ARG A 271 16.43 -31.19 -3.00
C ARG A 271 15.96 -29.77 -3.05
N VAL A 272 14.65 -29.62 -3.28
CA VAL A 272 13.97 -28.34 -3.37
C VAL A 272 12.91 -28.22 -2.29
N ASN A 273 13.00 -27.16 -1.49
CA ASN A 273 11.91 -26.71 -0.64
C ASN A 273 11.63 -25.26 -0.99
N LEU A 274 10.58 -25.04 -1.77
CA LEU A 274 10.21 -23.73 -2.29
C LEU A 274 8.85 -23.33 -1.73
N ASN A 275 8.77 -22.09 -1.26
CA ASN A 275 7.53 -21.48 -0.82
C ASN A 275 7.10 -20.44 -1.86
N PHE A 276 6.03 -20.73 -2.58
CA PHE A 276 5.53 -19.85 -3.63
C PHE A 276 4.70 -18.72 -3.02
N ILE A 277 4.81 -17.52 -3.58
CA ILE A 277 4.05 -16.31 -3.21
C ILE A 277 4.32 -15.78 -1.78
N TYR A 278 4.99 -16.54 -0.93
CA TYR A 278 5.47 -16.12 0.39
C TYR A 278 6.94 -15.65 0.37
N PRO A 279 7.41 -14.96 1.43
CA PRO A 279 8.80 -14.54 1.55
C PRO A 279 9.79 -15.70 1.41
N LEU A 280 10.92 -15.44 0.76
CA LEU A 280 11.98 -16.42 0.47
C LEU A 280 12.66 -17.01 1.71
N SER A 281 12.40 -16.49 2.90
CA SER A 281 13.07 -16.88 4.15
C SER A 281 12.94 -18.37 4.48
N THR A 282 11.86 -19.02 4.03
CA THR A 282 11.63 -20.46 4.26
C THR A 282 12.04 -21.33 3.08
N SER A 283 12.47 -20.75 1.96
CA SER A 283 12.86 -21.49 0.76
C SER A 283 14.35 -21.87 0.81
N SER A 284 14.69 -23.09 0.44
CA SER A 284 16.08 -23.52 0.28
C SER A 284 16.21 -24.66 -0.72
N VAL A 285 17.36 -24.71 -1.37
CA VAL A 285 17.69 -25.72 -2.38
C VAL A 285 19.09 -26.24 -2.10
N HIS A 286 19.25 -27.56 -2.12
CA HIS A 286 20.49 -28.24 -1.80
C HIS A 286 20.81 -29.28 -2.87
N ILE A 287 22.08 -29.42 -3.22
CA ILE A 287 22.59 -30.58 -3.94
C ILE A 287 23.07 -31.59 -2.90
N GLU A 288 22.62 -32.82 -3.02
CA GLU A 288 23.02 -33.97 -2.19
C GLU A 288 23.81 -34.96 -3.03
N VAL A 289 24.87 -35.52 -2.45
CA VAL A 289 25.64 -36.60 -3.04
C VAL A 289 25.77 -37.76 -2.06
N GLN A 290 26.16 -38.93 -2.57
CA GLN A 290 26.49 -40.08 -1.74
C GLN A 290 27.68 -39.77 -0.80
N ASP A 291 27.64 -40.30 0.42
CA ASP A 291 28.65 -40.04 1.46
C ASP A 291 30.07 -40.34 0.99
N GLY A 292 30.97 -39.37 1.18
CA GLY A 292 32.40 -39.45 0.85
C GLY A 292 32.73 -39.00 -0.57
N ALA A 293 31.77 -38.46 -1.32
CA ALA A 293 31.97 -37.97 -2.68
C ALA A 293 32.02 -36.43 -2.72
N SER A 294 33.02 -35.88 -3.41
CA SER A 294 33.13 -34.43 -3.59
C SER A 294 32.08 -33.91 -4.57
N ILE A 295 31.36 -32.85 -4.20
CA ILE A 295 30.43 -32.15 -5.10
C ILE A 295 31.21 -31.33 -6.13
N ASP A 296 30.95 -31.55 -7.41
CA ASP A 296 31.60 -30.81 -8.51
C ASP A 296 31.09 -29.36 -8.56
N GLU A 297 32.02 -28.40 -8.50
CA GLU A 297 31.73 -26.96 -8.60
C GLU A 297 31.15 -26.56 -9.97
N LEU A 298 31.47 -27.29 -11.04
CA LEU A 298 30.89 -27.06 -12.37
C LEU A 298 29.39 -27.41 -12.37
N LEU A 299 29.01 -28.51 -11.71
CA LEU A 299 27.61 -28.90 -11.53
C LEU A 299 26.87 -27.83 -10.71
N ILE A 300 27.44 -27.41 -9.58
CA ILE A 300 26.87 -26.34 -8.74
C ILE A 300 26.60 -25.09 -9.57
N SER A 301 27.57 -24.65 -10.37
CA SER A 301 27.45 -23.45 -11.20
C SER A 301 26.34 -23.58 -12.25
N ASN A 302 26.30 -24.72 -12.97
CA ASN A 302 25.30 -24.97 -14.02
C ASN A 302 23.88 -25.05 -13.44
N VAL A 303 23.69 -25.85 -12.39
CA VAL A 303 22.38 -26.01 -11.72
C VAL A 303 21.93 -24.68 -11.12
N THR A 304 22.83 -23.93 -10.48
CA THR A 304 22.51 -22.59 -9.94
C THR A 304 22.06 -21.62 -11.04
N LYS A 305 22.73 -21.63 -12.20
CA LYS A 305 22.36 -20.78 -13.35
C LYS A 305 20.99 -21.15 -13.91
N LEU A 306 20.72 -22.45 -14.06
CA LEU A 306 19.42 -22.94 -14.54
C LEU A 306 18.30 -22.66 -13.54
N LEU A 307 18.54 -22.81 -12.23
CA LEU A 307 17.56 -22.47 -11.18
C LEU A 307 17.22 -20.98 -11.17
N LYS A 308 18.23 -20.10 -11.31
CA LYS A 308 18.01 -18.65 -11.42
C LYS A 308 17.19 -18.26 -12.66
N LYS A 309 17.28 -19.03 -13.75
CA LYS A 309 16.45 -18.87 -14.95
C LYS A 309 15.08 -19.54 -14.79
N GLY A 310 15.02 -20.65 -14.05
CA GLY A 310 13.85 -21.48 -13.88
C GLY A 310 12.86 -20.97 -12.86
N LEU A 311 13.29 -20.16 -11.89
CA LEU A 311 12.42 -19.53 -10.90
C LEU A 311 12.06 -18.11 -11.34
N VAL A 312 10.75 -17.81 -11.34
CA VAL A 312 10.23 -16.50 -11.70
C VAL A 312 10.05 -15.69 -10.42
N PHE A 313 10.90 -14.67 -10.24
CA PHE A 313 10.84 -13.79 -9.07
C PHE A 313 9.99 -12.55 -9.35
N SER A 314 9.21 -12.13 -8.36
CA SER A 314 8.50 -10.85 -8.38
C SER A 314 8.50 -10.20 -7.01
N SER A 315 8.01 -8.96 -6.93
CA SER A 315 7.65 -8.34 -5.67
C SER A 315 6.44 -9.05 -5.05
N ALA A 316 6.38 -9.10 -3.72
CA ALA A 316 5.21 -9.59 -3.00
C ALA A 316 3.94 -8.81 -3.38
N PRO A 317 2.79 -9.47 -3.58
CA PRO A 317 1.53 -8.79 -3.88
C PRO A 317 1.15 -7.79 -2.79
N GLU A 318 0.62 -6.62 -3.16
CA GLU A 318 0.21 -5.60 -2.19
C GLU A 318 -0.87 -6.12 -1.23
N SER A 319 -1.78 -6.96 -1.72
CA SER A 319 -2.82 -7.61 -0.89
C SER A 319 -2.24 -8.51 0.19
N PHE A 320 -1.16 -9.25 -0.09
CA PHE A 320 -0.45 -10.05 0.91
C PHE A 320 0.19 -9.16 1.99
N LEU A 321 0.90 -8.11 1.57
CA LEU A 321 1.53 -7.17 2.49
C LEU A 321 0.50 -6.40 3.32
N ASN A 322 -0.66 -6.10 2.76
CA ASN A 322 -1.74 -5.43 3.47
C ASN A 322 -2.42 -6.37 4.46
N TYR A 323 -2.63 -7.65 4.11
CA TYR A 323 -3.16 -8.65 5.05
C TYR A 323 -2.26 -8.78 6.29
N GLY A 324 -0.94 -8.88 6.12
CA GLY A 324 0.01 -8.96 7.25
C GLY A 324 -0.09 -7.75 8.21
N LYS A 325 -0.35 -6.54 7.70
CA LYS A 325 -0.55 -5.36 8.56
C LYS A 325 -1.82 -5.47 9.42
N TYR A 326 -2.89 -6.06 8.89
CA TYR A 326 -4.11 -6.28 9.64
C TYR A 326 -3.93 -7.41 10.66
N GLU A 327 -3.21 -8.48 10.30
CA GLU A 327 -2.85 -9.56 11.21
C GLU A 327 -2.06 -9.00 12.42
N ASP A 328 -0.99 -8.25 12.17
CA ASP A 328 -0.19 -7.61 13.22
C ASP A 328 -1.03 -6.69 14.13
N ALA A 329 -1.94 -5.90 13.55
CA ALA A 329 -2.81 -5.00 14.31
C ALA A 329 -3.77 -5.78 15.23
N VAL A 330 -4.34 -6.87 14.73
CA VAL A 330 -5.20 -7.77 15.51
C VAL A 330 -4.40 -8.40 16.68
N VAL A 331 -3.17 -8.86 16.42
CA VAL A 331 -2.30 -9.43 17.47
C VAL A 331 -2.07 -8.41 18.60
N ILE A 332 -1.70 -7.18 18.22
CA ILE A 332 -1.40 -6.10 19.17
C ILE A 332 -2.66 -5.72 19.97
N SER A 333 -3.81 -5.63 19.29
CA SER A 333 -5.10 -5.35 19.92
C SER A 333 -5.43 -6.40 20.98
N LEU A 334 -5.44 -7.68 20.59
CA LEU A 334 -5.76 -8.79 21.48
C LEU A 334 -4.81 -8.84 22.68
N ARG A 335 -3.51 -8.66 22.43
CA ARG A 335 -2.49 -8.59 23.48
C ARG A 335 -2.82 -7.53 24.52
N ASN A 336 -3.08 -6.31 24.06
CA ASN A 336 -3.30 -5.19 24.95
C ASN A 336 -4.63 -5.33 25.71
N SER A 337 -5.68 -5.84 25.06
CA SER A 337 -6.97 -6.13 25.69
C SER A 337 -6.83 -7.15 26.82
N LEU A 338 -6.09 -8.24 26.59
CA LEU A 338 -5.84 -9.28 27.59
C LEU A 338 -4.99 -8.75 28.77
N PHE A 339 -3.95 -7.96 28.52
CA PHE A 339 -3.12 -7.40 29.60
C PHE A 339 -3.81 -6.30 30.40
N SER A 340 -4.69 -5.53 29.77
CA SER A 340 -5.42 -4.44 30.43
C SER A 340 -6.70 -4.91 31.13
N GLY A 341 -7.18 -6.12 30.86
CA GLY A 341 -8.46 -6.62 31.37
C GLY A 341 -9.67 -5.86 30.83
N ASN A 342 -9.54 -5.24 29.65
CA ASN A 342 -10.62 -4.49 29.03
C ASN A 342 -11.51 -5.41 28.19
N GLU A 343 -12.67 -5.77 28.72
CA GLU A 343 -13.64 -6.68 28.08
C GLU A 343 -14.18 -6.16 26.75
N LEU A 344 -14.43 -4.84 26.63
CA LEU A 344 -14.93 -4.25 25.40
C LEU A 344 -13.89 -4.28 24.28
N ALA A 345 -12.64 -3.97 24.61
CA ALA A 345 -11.54 -4.07 23.67
C ALA A 345 -11.27 -5.53 23.29
N LEU A 346 -11.49 -6.47 24.22
CA LEU A 346 -11.36 -7.91 23.96
C LEU A 346 -12.44 -8.41 22.99
N ASP A 347 -13.71 -8.05 23.19
CA ASP A 347 -14.80 -8.38 22.25
C ASP A 347 -14.49 -7.85 20.84
N PHE A 348 -14.01 -6.60 20.75
CA PHE A 348 -13.57 -6.04 19.48
C PHE A 348 -12.43 -6.87 18.84
N SER A 349 -11.38 -7.21 19.59
CA SER A 349 -10.25 -7.97 19.07
C SER A 349 -10.69 -9.35 18.56
N ILE A 350 -11.58 -10.02 19.29
CA ILE A 350 -12.14 -11.32 18.91
C ILE A 350 -12.91 -11.21 17.60
N ARG A 351 -13.83 -10.24 17.52
CA ARG A 351 -14.58 -9.98 16.28
C ARG A 351 -13.64 -9.68 15.11
N ALA A 352 -12.57 -8.93 15.33
CA ALA A 352 -11.59 -8.60 14.30
C ALA A 352 -10.85 -9.85 13.79
N ILE A 353 -10.48 -10.79 14.67
CA ILE A 353 -9.91 -12.09 14.29
C ILE A 353 -10.88 -12.87 13.41
N PHE A 354 -12.12 -13.06 13.87
CA PHE A 354 -13.13 -13.82 13.13
C PHE A 354 -13.51 -13.17 11.79
N THR A 355 -13.35 -11.86 11.66
CA THR A 355 -13.58 -11.17 10.39
C THR A 355 -12.42 -11.38 9.42
N LEU A 356 -11.18 -11.31 9.92
CA LEU A 356 -9.95 -11.38 9.12
C LEU A 356 -9.58 -12.81 8.70
N VAL A 357 -9.87 -13.80 9.54
CA VAL A 357 -9.43 -15.19 9.34
C VAL A 357 -10.62 -16.05 8.92
N SER A 358 -10.42 -16.95 7.96
CA SER A 358 -11.43 -17.96 7.64
C SER A 358 -11.49 -19.03 8.74
N GLU A 359 -12.65 -19.64 8.97
CA GLU A 359 -12.82 -20.72 9.97
C GLU A 359 -11.77 -21.84 9.82
N THR A 360 -11.36 -22.13 8.58
CA THR A 360 -10.36 -23.17 8.25
C THR A 360 -8.93 -22.81 8.64
N GLU A 361 -8.59 -21.52 8.76
CA GLU A 361 -7.23 -21.05 9.09
C GLU A 361 -7.14 -20.53 10.53
N LEU A 362 -8.26 -20.46 11.26
CA LEU A 362 -8.35 -19.94 12.62
C LEU A 362 -7.37 -20.62 13.58
N VAL A 363 -7.28 -21.95 13.53
CA VAL A 363 -6.38 -22.73 14.39
C VAL A 363 -4.91 -22.37 14.14
N LYS A 364 -4.53 -22.17 12.88
CA LYS A 364 -3.16 -21.81 12.48
C LYS A 364 -2.82 -20.38 12.89
N VAL A 365 -3.75 -19.44 12.71
CA VAL A 365 -3.56 -18.05 13.14
C VAL A 365 -3.49 -17.95 14.67
N ILE A 366 -4.35 -18.65 15.41
CA ILE A 366 -4.27 -18.74 16.88
C ILE A 366 -2.94 -19.37 17.34
N HIS A 367 -2.46 -20.40 16.63
CA HIS A 367 -1.17 -21.01 16.92
C HIS A 367 0.01 -20.06 16.69
N ASN A 368 -0.03 -19.28 15.60
CA ASN A 368 0.98 -18.26 15.29
C ASN A 368 0.92 -17.07 16.26
N LEU A 369 -0.29 -16.65 16.64
CA LEU A 369 -0.54 -15.67 17.69
C LEU A 369 0.16 -16.10 18.99
N ASN A 370 -0.04 -17.34 19.44
CA ASN A 370 0.61 -17.92 20.61
C ASN A 370 2.15 -17.85 20.53
N HIS A 371 2.73 -18.21 19.38
CA HIS A 371 4.18 -18.12 19.17
C HIS A 371 4.72 -16.68 19.30
N SER A 372 3.95 -15.68 18.88
CA SER A 372 4.31 -14.26 19.01
C SER A 372 4.29 -13.76 20.47
N PHE A 373 3.37 -14.30 21.30
CA PHE A 373 3.27 -13.99 22.73
C PHE A 373 4.46 -14.58 23.52
N GLY A 374 4.89 -15.80 23.18
CA GLY A 374 6.00 -16.47 23.86
C GLY A 374 7.39 -15.86 23.60
N TYR A 375 7.60 -15.19 22.46
CA TYR A 375 8.90 -14.61 22.10
C TYR A 375 9.12 -13.19 22.66
N THR A 376 8.06 -12.47 23.04
CA THR A 376 8.13 -11.07 23.47
C THR A 376 7.90 -10.92 24.97
N ASN A 377 8.99 -11.09 25.74
CA ASN A 377 9.13 -11.01 27.21
C ASN A 377 8.60 -12.20 28.03
N LYS A 378 9.54 -12.97 28.61
CA LYS A 378 9.32 -14.08 29.57
C LYS A 378 8.51 -13.74 30.83
N LYS A 379 8.17 -12.46 31.08
CA LYS A 379 7.37 -12.03 32.24
C LYS A 379 5.86 -12.09 32.01
N ASN A 380 5.42 -12.23 30.76
CA ASN A 380 4.04 -11.99 30.34
C ASN A 380 3.52 -13.15 29.47
N ASN A 381 3.71 -14.39 29.91
CA ASN A 381 3.13 -15.56 29.23
C ASN A 381 1.62 -15.60 29.48
N ILE A 382 0.83 -15.56 28.42
CA ILE A 382 -0.60 -15.85 28.45
C ILE A 382 -0.75 -17.37 28.25
N GLU A 383 -1.42 -18.05 29.18
CA GLU A 383 -1.58 -19.51 29.11
C GLU A 383 -2.47 -19.93 27.93
N TYR A 384 -2.11 -21.05 27.29
CA TYR A 384 -2.83 -21.65 26.16
C TYR A 384 -4.32 -21.90 26.44
N SER A 385 -4.68 -22.17 27.70
CA SER A 385 -6.05 -22.37 28.18
C SER A 385 -6.97 -21.18 27.88
N ILE A 386 -6.44 -19.95 27.91
CA ILE A 386 -7.20 -18.73 27.64
C ILE A 386 -7.57 -18.64 26.17
N PHE A 387 -6.66 -19.01 25.26
CA PHE A 387 -6.94 -19.05 23.83
C PHE A 387 -7.82 -20.24 23.42
N ALA A 388 -7.67 -21.37 24.11
CA ALA A 388 -8.51 -22.54 23.89
C ALA A 388 -9.97 -22.28 24.28
N ALA A 389 -10.25 -21.46 25.30
CA ALA A 389 -11.62 -21.09 25.67
C ALA A 389 -12.39 -20.40 24.53
N PHE A 390 -11.72 -19.58 23.70
CA PHE A 390 -12.34 -18.94 22.54
C PHE A 390 -12.74 -19.92 21.41
N LEU A 391 -12.19 -21.14 21.41
CA LEU A 391 -12.51 -22.18 20.42
C LEU A 391 -13.69 -23.08 20.83
N TYR A 392 -14.13 -23.03 22.09
CA TYR A 392 -15.19 -23.90 22.63
C TYR A 392 -16.52 -23.18 22.88
N GLU A 393 -16.59 -21.86 22.74
CA GLU A 393 -17.82 -21.05 22.92
C GLU A 393 -18.35 -20.38 21.64
N GLY A 394 -17.72 -20.61 20.48
CA GLY A 394 -18.30 -20.32 19.16
C GLY A 394 -18.89 -21.59 18.54
#